data_AF-A0A7J9JHX6-F1
#
_entry.id   AF-A0A7J9JHX6-F1
#
_cell.length_a   1.000
_cell.length_b   1.000
_cell.length_c   1.000
_cell.angle_alpha   90.00
_cell.angle_beta   90.00
_cell.angle_gamma   90.00
#
_symmetry.space_group_name_H-M   'P 1'
#
loop_
_entity.id
_entity.type
_entity.pdbx_description
1 polymer ?
#
loop_
_entity_poly.entity_id
_entity_poly.type
_entity_poly.pdbx_seq_one_letter_code
_entity_poly.pdbx_strand_id
1 'polypeptide(L)'
;PEKVKFQLRLGQSKPIYNAFKAIKESPDWQSLSEARKRIVDANLQELERLSHKFSENVLDATKKFEKLVTDKKEIDGLPATALGLAAQTAEVYRAYITRASSGDLDNTPIINQILKLRLEKAKLLNYNNYAEVWI
;
A
#
# COMPACT_ATOMS: atom_id res chain seq x y z
N PRO A 1 9.09 -3.39 -10.77
CA PRO A 1 7.99 -3.04 -11.71
C PRO A 1 7.45 -1.63 -11.48
N GLU A 2 7.03 -0.93 -12.53
CA GLU A 2 6.51 0.45 -12.44
C GLU A 2 5.30 0.59 -11.51
N LYS A 3 4.43 -0.42 -11.45
CA LYS A 3 3.30 -0.47 -10.50
C LYS A 3 3.74 -0.33 -9.04
N VAL A 4 4.83 -0.99 -8.63
CA VAL A 4 5.35 -0.89 -7.26
C VAL A 4 5.89 0.51 -6.98
N LYS A 5 6.61 1.13 -7.94
CA LYS A 5 7.06 2.54 -7.86
C LYS A 5 5.91 3.55 -7.86
N PHE A 6 4.82 3.26 -8.57
CA PHE A 6 3.60 4.08 -8.60
C PHE A 6 2.81 3.98 -7.29
N GLN A 7 2.71 2.77 -6.72
CA GLN A 7 2.01 2.52 -5.46
C GLN A 7 2.81 3.02 -4.24
N LEU A 8 4.14 2.96 -4.29
CA LEU A 8 5.04 3.65 -3.35
C LEU A 8 4.90 5.18 -3.44
N ARG A 9 4.74 5.75 -4.64
CA ARG A 9 4.43 7.18 -4.85
C ARG A 9 3.04 7.56 -4.33
N LEU A 10 2.08 6.64 -4.36
CA LEU A 10 0.76 6.83 -3.78
C LEU A 10 0.77 6.69 -2.25
N GLY A 11 1.57 5.79 -1.68
CA GLY A 11 1.75 5.59 -0.24
C GLY A 11 2.49 6.75 0.42
N GLN A 12 3.61 7.15 -0.17
CA GLN A 12 4.37 8.36 0.14
C GLN A 12 3.93 9.47 -0.80
N SER A 13 2.76 10.03 -0.54
CA SER A 13 2.40 11.28 -1.18
C SER A 13 3.45 12.33 -0.85
N LYS A 14 4.29 12.66 -1.84
CA LYS A 14 5.30 13.71 -1.71
C LYS A 14 4.67 15.04 -1.28
N PRO A 15 3.49 15.47 -1.80
CA PRO A 15 2.76 16.62 -1.29
C PRO A 15 2.30 16.51 0.16
N ILE A 16 1.86 15.35 0.64
CA ILE A 16 1.44 15.18 2.03
C ILE A 16 2.62 15.14 2.99
N TYR A 17 3.68 14.42 2.66
CA TYR A 17 4.90 14.47 3.46
C TYR A 17 5.39 15.92 3.54
N ASN A 18 5.42 16.62 2.40
CA ASN A 18 5.79 18.02 2.34
C ASN A 18 4.83 18.94 3.12
N ALA A 19 3.51 18.70 3.13
CA ALA A 19 2.56 19.53 3.87
C ALA A 19 2.70 19.39 5.39
N PHE A 20 2.90 18.17 5.90
CA PHE A 20 3.16 17.99 7.33
C PHE A 20 4.55 18.47 7.72
N LYS A 21 5.54 18.27 6.84
CA LYS A 21 6.88 18.84 7.00
C LYS A 21 6.81 20.37 7.01
N ALA A 22 6.01 20.98 6.14
CA ALA A 22 5.78 22.43 6.10
C ALA A 22 5.08 22.94 7.37
N ILE A 23 4.11 22.21 7.93
CA ILE A 23 3.53 22.56 9.24
C ILE A 23 4.61 22.52 10.32
N LYS A 24 5.45 21.49 10.34
CA LYS A 24 6.53 21.32 11.31
C LYS A 24 7.64 22.36 11.16
N GLU A 25 7.88 22.81 9.94
CA GLU A 25 8.86 23.85 9.59
C GLU A 25 8.25 25.26 9.62
N SER A 26 6.94 25.39 9.86
CA SER A 26 6.25 26.69 9.88
C SER A 26 6.64 27.53 11.11
N PRO A 27 6.63 28.86 11.00
CA PRO A 27 6.83 29.76 12.16
C PRO A 27 5.81 29.50 13.28
N ASP A 28 4.61 29.05 12.91
CA ASP A 28 3.51 28.76 13.82
C ASP A 28 3.66 27.42 14.54
N TRP A 29 4.62 26.57 14.15
CA TRP A 29 4.86 25.30 14.83
C TRP A 29 5.08 25.49 16.33
N GLN A 30 5.84 26.53 16.71
CA GLN A 30 6.13 26.83 18.11
C GLN A 30 4.89 27.27 18.89
N SER A 31 3.88 27.84 18.22
CA SER A 31 2.63 28.30 18.84
C SER A 31 1.59 27.18 19.00
N LEU A 32 1.80 26.01 18.37
CA LEU A 32 0.97 24.84 18.59
C LEU A 32 1.16 24.26 20.00
N SER A 33 0.06 23.85 20.64
CA SER A 33 0.10 23.08 21.88
C SER A 33 0.87 21.77 21.69
N GLU A 34 1.56 21.29 22.73
CA GLU A 34 2.29 20.02 22.71
C GLU A 34 1.44 18.82 22.28
N ALA A 35 0.16 18.80 22.63
CA ALA A 35 -0.78 17.77 22.16
C ALA A 35 -0.92 17.75 20.63
N ARG A 36 -1.01 18.92 19.99
CA ARG A 36 -1.11 19.05 18.53
C ARG A 36 0.18 18.64 17.83
N LYS A 37 1.34 19.04 18.38
CA LYS A 37 2.66 18.63 17.85
C LYS A 37 2.81 17.10 17.86
N ARG A 38 2.46 16.45 18.98
CA ARG A 38 2.48 14.98 19.11
C ARG A 38 1.57 14.28 18.12
N ILE A 39 0.38 14.82 17.86
CA ILE A 39 -0.55 14.24 16.87
C ILE A 39 0.05 14.31 15.46
N VAL A 40 0.67 15.43 15.09
CA VAL A 40 1.33 15.56 13.78
C VAL A 40 2.49 14.59 13.63
N ASP A 41 3.36 14.50 14.64
CA ASP A 41 4.51 13.58 14.61
C ASP A 41 4.08 12.10 14.60
N ALA A 42 3.10 11.73 15.43
CA ALA A 42 2.59 10.36 15.47
C ALA A 42 1.92 9.94 14.16
N ASN A 43 1.15 10.83 13.54
CA ASN A 43 0.52 10.57 12.25
C ASN A 43 1.54 10.42 11.12
N LEU A 44 2.62 11.21 11.14
CA LEU A 44 3.73 11.08 10.19
C LEU A 44 4.42 9.72 10.32
N GLN A 45 4.82 9.36 11.54
CA GLN A 45 5.50 8.09 11.81
C GLN A 45 4.63 6.88 11.43
N GLU A 46 3.35 6.92 11.78
CA GLU A 46 2.44 5.80 11.50
C GLU A 46 2.14 5.65 10.00
N LEU A 47 2.00 6.75 9.26
CA LEU A 47 1.85 6.71 7.81
C LEU A 47 3.09 6.13 7.12
N GLU A 48 4.29 6.52 7.55
CA GLU A 48 5.54 5.96 7.02
C GLU A 48 5.66 4.46 7.31
N ARG A 49 5.37 4.06 8.56
CA ARG A 49 5.40 2.66 8.99
C ARG A 49 4.41 1.80 8.20
N LEU A 50 3.15 2.25 8.05
CA LEU A 50 2.12 1.53 7.31
C LEU A 50 2.45 1.44 5.82
N SER A 51 3.00 2.50 5.23
CA SER A 51 3.43 2.50 3.83
C SER A 51 4.59 1.52 3.59
N HIS A 52 5.54 1.43 4.53
CA HIS A 52 6.62 0.46 4.47
C HIS A 52 6.07 -0.96 4.56
N LYS A 53 5.22 -1.24 5.56
CA LYS A 53 4.64 -2.56 5.79
C LYS A 53 3.79 -3.05 4.62
N PHE A 54 2.99 -2.16 4.01
CA PHE A 54 2.24 -2.47 2.78
C PHE A 54 3.16 -2.96 1.67
N SER A 55 4.28 -2.27 1.47
CA SER A 55 5.24 -2.54 0.39
C SER A 55 5.99 -3.84 0.61
N GLU A 56 6.40 -4.11 1.86
CA GLU A 56 6.98 -5.39 2.28
C GLU A 56 5.99 -6.54 2.03
N ASN A 57 4.75 -6.42 2.49
CA ASN A 57 3.73 -7.46 2.30
C ASN A 57 3.48 -7.78 0.82
N VAL A 58 3.48 -6.75 -0.04
CA VAL A 58 3.39 -6.95 -1.51
C VAL A 58 4.62 -7.69 -2.03
N LEU A 59 5.83 -7.29 -1.62
CA LEU A 59 7.07 -7.92 -2.05
C LEU A 59 7.11 -9.40 -1.64
N ASP A 60 6.80 -9.69 -0.38
CA ASP A 60 6.82 -11.04 0.19
C ASP A 60 5.73 -11.91 -0.44
N ALA A 61 4.55 -11.37 -0.72
CA ALA A 61 3.53 -12.06 -1.50
C ALA A 61 3.98 -12.36 -2.94
N THR A 62 4.86 -11.53 -3.53
CA THR A 62 5.48 -11.86 -4.84
C THR A 62 6.41 -13.06 -4.71
N LYS A 63 7.30 -13.02 -3.71
CA LYS A 63 8.33 -14.05 -3.51
C LYS A 63 7.71 -15.40 -3.18
N LYS A 64 6.66 -15.40 -2.36
CA LYS A 64 5.90 -16.60 -2.01
C LYS A 64 5.21 -17.25 -3.22
N PHE A 65 4.98 -16.49 -4.30
CA PHE A 65 4.36 -17.00 -5.53
C PHE A 65 5.35 -17.68 -6.51
N GLU A 66 6.49 -18.19 -6.04
CA GLU A 66 7.31 -19.11 -6.83
C GLU A 66 6.68 -20.51 -6.82
N LYS A 67 5.73 -20.77 -7.73
CA LYS A 67 5.22 -22.13 -7.96
C LYS A 67 6.26 -22.94 -8.73
N LEU A 68 6.91 -23.88 -8.05
CA LEU A 68 7.69 -24.96 -8.69
C LEU A 68 6.68 -25.97 -9.26
N VAL A 69 6.50 -26.01 -10.58
CA VAL A 69 5.68 -27.04 -11.24
C VAL A 69 6.50 -28.33 -11.30
N THR A 70 6.21 -29.29 -10.41
CA THR A 70 6.99 -30.54 -10.29
C THR A 70 6.24 -31.79 -10.74
N ASP A 71 4.91 -31.76 -10.89
CA ASP A 71 4.14 -32.96 -11.25
C ASP A 71 3.58 -32.90 -12.68
N LYS A 72 4.03 -33.84 -13.52
CA LYS A 72 3.65 -34.00 -14.92
C LYS A 72 2.19 -34.48 -15.08
N LYS A 73 1.55 -34.99 -14.03
CA LYS A 73 0.16 -35.47 -14.09
C LYS A 73 -0.89 -34.35 -14.10
N GLU A 74 -0.53 -33.13 -13.70
CA GLU A 74 -1.43 -31.97 -13.72
C GLU A 74 -1.78 -31.48 -15.15
N ILE A 75 -1.12 -32.04 -16.18
CA ILE A 75 -1.23 -31.60 -17.58
C ILE A 75 -1.65 -32.70 -18.57
N ASP A 76 -2.08 -33.87 -18.09
CA ASP A 76 -2.33 -35.05 -18.95
C ASP A 76 -3.69 -34.96 -19.68
N GLY A 77 -3.71 -35.25 -20.98
CA GLY A 77 -4.93 -35.25 -21.84
C GLY A 77 -5.29 -33.91 -22.51
N LEU A 78 -4.48 -32.88 -22.29
CA LEU A 78 -4.66 -31.54 -22.84
C LEU A 78 -3.83 -31.38 -24.13
N PRO A 79 -4.28 -30.67 -25.19
CA PRO A 79 -3.37 -30.21 -26.23
C PRO A 79 -2.29 -29.37 -25.54
N ALA A 80 -1.02 -29.78 -25.65
CA ALA A 80 0.08 -29.28 -24.82
C ALA A 80 0.18 -27.75 -24.75
N THR A 81 -0.30 -27.05 -25.77
CA THR A 81 -0.28 -25.59 -25.87
C THR A 81 -1.50 -24.88 -25.29
N ALA A 82 -2.70 -25.45 -25.27
CA ALA A 82 -3.92 -24.68 -25.00
C ALA A 82 -4.30 -24.61 -23.51
N LEU A 83 -4.12 -25.73 -22.82
CA LEU A 83 -4.75 -25.96 -21.52
C LEU A 83 -3.74 -25.80 -20.38
N GLY A 84 -2.46 -26.09 -20.61
CA GLY A 84 -1.37 -25.65 -19.74
C GLY A 84 -1.26 -24.13 -19.68
N LEU A 85 -1.34 -23.44 -20.83
CA LEU A 85 -1.34 -21.97 -20.87
C LEU A 85 -2.58 -21.38 -20.19
N ALA A 86 -3.79 -21.89 -20.43
CA ALA A 86 -5.00 -21.35 -19.82
C ALA A 86 -5.07 -21.58 -18.30
N ALA A 87 -4.76 -22.78 -17.81
CA ALA A 87 -4.76 -23.09 -16.38
C ALA A 87 -3.65 -22.33 -15.64
N GLN A 88 -2.44 -22.30 -16.20
CA GLN A 88 -1.33 -21.54 -15.64
C GLN A 88 -1.64 -20.03 -15.66
N THR A 89 -2.23 -19.51 -16.74
CA THR A 89 -2.65 -18.11 -16.81
C THR A 89 -3.71 -17.80 -15.77
N ALA A 90 -4.72 -18.65 -15.59
CA ALA A 90 -5.79 -18.43 -14.61
C ALA A 90 -5.28 -18.51 -13.16
N GLU A 91 -4.40 -19.45 -12.84
CA GLU A 91 -3.83 -19.61 -11.50
C GLU A 91 -2.83 -18.48 -11.17
N VAL A 92 -1.95 -18.13 -12.12
CA VAL A 92 -1.04 -16.98 -12.01
C VAL A 92 -1.84 -15.69 -11.90
N TYR A 93 -2.89 -15.52 -12.69
CA TYR A 93 -3.77 -14.37 -12.62
C TYR A 93 -4.46 -14.29 -11.26
N ARG A 94 -5.04 -15.40 -10.77
CA ARG A 94 -5.69 -15.46 -9.45
C ARG A 94 -4.73 -15.08 -8.34
N ALA A 95 -3.56 -15.70 -8.30
CA ALA A 95 -2.56 -15.40 -7.28
C ALA A 95 -2.02 -13.97 -7.38
N TYR A 96 -1.91 -13.42 -8.59
CA TYR A 96 -1.51 -12.04 -8.81
C TYR A 96 -2.57 -11.04 -8.33
N ILE A 97 -3.86 -11.30 -8.54
CA ILE A 97 -4.94 -10.38 -8.11
C ILE A 97 -5.26 -10.49 -6.62
N THR A 98 -5.06 -11.65 -5.99
CA THR A 98 -5.29 -11.87 -4.54
C THR A 98 -4.02 -11.74 -3.70
N ARG A 99 -2.96 -11.15 -4.26
CA ARG A 99 -1.71 -10.96 -3.53
C ARG A 99 -1.91 -9.99 -2.37
N ALA A 100 -1.29 -10.30 -1.23
CA ALA A 100 -1.35 -9.48 -0.02
C ALA A 100 -2.79 -9.13 0.41
N SER A 101 -3.74 -10.05 0.22
CA SER A 101 -5.16 -9.86 0.55
C SER A 101 -5.71 -10.91 1.54
N SER A 102 -4.84 -11.67 2.21
CA SER A 102 -5.21 -12.68 3.21
C SER A 102 -4.02 -13.08 4.09
N GLY A 103 -4.31 -13.66 5.26
CA GLY A 103 -3.30 -14.13 6.21
C GLY A 103 -2.39 -13.02 6.75
N ASP A 104 -1.16 -13.38 7.13
CA ASP A 104 -0.18 -12.45 7.72
C ASP A 104 0.25 -11.31 6.78
N LEU A 105 -0.02 -11.45 5.47
CA LEU A 105 0.30 -10.46 4.44
C LEU A 105 -0.92 -9.66 3.99
N ASP A 106 -2.08 -9.79 4.65
CA ASP A 106 -3.29 -9.05 4.28
C ASP A 106 -3.11 -7.53 4.49
N ASN A 107 -3.20 -6.78 3.39
CA ASN A 107 -3.12 -5.33 3.37
C ASN A 107 -4.48 -4.64 3.54
N THR A 108 -5.61 -5.35 3.55
CA THR A 108 -6.94 -4.78 3.81
C THR A 108 -6.99 -3.93 5.07
N PRO A 109 -6.55 -4.42 6.26
CA PRO A 109 -6.55 -3.61 7.47
C PRO A 109 -5.58 -2.41 7.39
N ILE A 110 -4.44 -2.57 6.70
CA ILE A 110 -3.45 -1.50 6.50
C ILE A 110 -4.04 -0.37 5.63
N ILE A 111 -4.72 -0.72 4.53
CA ILE A 111 -5.40 0.23 3.65
C ILE A 111 -6.46 1.01 4.45
N ASN A 112 -7.27 0.32 5.26
CA ASN A 112 -8.28 0.98 6.09
C ASN A 112 -7.68 2.00 7.07
N GLN A 113 -6.55 1.65 7.71
CA GLN A 113 -5.84 2.57 8.59
C GLN A 113 -5.24 3.76 7.84
N ILE A 114 -4.62 3.51 6.68
CA ILE A 114 -4.10 4.58 5.81
C ILE A 114 -5.24 5.54 5.40
N LEU A 115 -6.40 5.02 4.98
CA LEU A 115 -7.55 5.86 4.60
C LEU A 115 -8.07 6.69 5.77
N LYS A 116 -8.15 6.10 6.98
CA LYS A 116 -8.55 6.82 8.19
C LYS A 116 -7.59 7.96 8.51
N LEU A 117 -6.28 7.70 8.55
CA LEU A 117 -5.25 8.70 8.85
C LEU A 117 -5.23 9.82 7.79
N ARG A 118 -5.45 9.47 6.53
CA ARG A 118 -5.58 10.44 5.43
C ARG A 118 -6.78 11.37 5.60
N LEU A 119 -7.91 10.84 6.07
CA LEU A 119 -9.10 11.65 6.35
C LEU A 119 -8.89 12.56 7.57
N GLU A 120 -8.36 12.02 8.68
CA GLU A 120 -8.02 12.81 9.88
C GLU A 120 -7.06 13.95 9.53
N LYS A 121 -6.07 13.64 8.67
CA LYS A 121 -5.16 14.66 8.12
C LYS A 121 -5.90 15.74 7.33
N ALA A 122 -6.75 15.37 6.37
CA ALA A 122 -7.44 16.34 5.52
C ALA A 122 -8.23 17.34 6.39
N LYS A 123 -8.92 16.83 7.41
CA LYS A 123 -9.67 17.64 8.38
C LYS A 123 -8.77 18.58 9.19
N LEU A 124 -7.60 18.11 9.63
CA LEU A 124 -6.63 18.96 10.35
C LEU A 124 -6.13 20.14 9.50
N LEU A 125 -6.09 19.97 8.18
CA LEU A 125 -5.67 20.97 7.22
C LEU A 125 -6.85 21.80 6.66
N ASN A 126 -8.05 21.69 7.26
CA ASN A 126 -9.28 22.33 6.79
C ASN A 126 -9.75 21.93 5.37
N TYR A 127 -9.41 20.73 4.90
CA TYR A 127 -9.97 20.13 3.69
C TYR A 127 -11.11 19.15 4.04
N ASN A 128 -12.07 18.94 3.13
CA ASN A 128 -13.19 18.03 3.35
C ASN A 128 -12.78 16.56 3.20
N ASN A 129 -11.83 16.29 2.30
CA ASN A 129 -11.34 14.95 2.03
C ASN A 129 -9.87 14.98 1.56
N TYR A 130 -9.25 13.80 1.49
CA TYR A 130 -7.84 13.71 1.15
C TYR A 130 -7.52 14.04 -0.31
N ALA A 131 -8.47 13.90 -1.24
CA ALA A 131 -8.22 14.21 -2.65
C ALA A 131 -8.00 15.71 -2.86
N GLU A 132 -8.70 16.56 -2.11
CA GLU A 132 -8.56 18.03 -2.14
C GLU A 132 -7.18 18.53 -1.72
N VAL A 133 -6.41 17.72 -0.98
CA VAL A 133 -5.04 18.06 -0.54
C VAL A 133 -4.04 18.08 -1.71
N TRP A 134 -4.44 17.57 -2.89
CA TRP A 134 -3.57 17.40 -4.06
C TRP A 134 -3.90 18.30 -5.25
N ILE A 135 -5.00 19.04 -5.15
CA ILE A 135 -5.51 19.96 -6.17
C ILE A 135 -5.02 21.37 -5.85
#